data_AF-A0A3B0PQ03-F1
#
_entry.id   AF-A0A3B0PQ03-F1
#
_cell.length_a   1.000
_cell.length_b   1.000
_cell.length_c   1.000
_cell.angle_alpha   90.00
_cell.angle_beta   90.00
_cell.angle_gamma   90.00
#
_symmetry.space_group_name_H-M   'P 1'
#
loop_
_entity.id
_entity.type
_entity.pdbx_description
1 polymer ?
#
loop_
_entity_poly.entity_id
_entity_poly.type
_entity_poly.pdbx_seq_one_letter_code
_entity_poly.pdbx_strand_id
1 'polypeptide(L)'
;MFKAGVGKSYYTNLASYPIFEENTIKFIDYDLDLKSYPTKELQIVDKEEFNENSLAYGYSPQIKSKILNEVKNIVELYSTNEYFFNDGIIDYYLEIMHNDKLISENKFNAYRSVKRHSLCEETDMIKNLKNFKRNK
;
A
#
# COMPACT_ATOMS: atom_id res chain seq x y z
N MET A 1 8.63 -0.40 -3.48
CA MET A 1 9.95 0.04 -3.99
C MET A 1 10.04 1.56 -3.87
N PHE A 2 10.99 2.09 -3.12
CA PHE A 2 11.04 3.50 -2.73
C PHE A 2 11.86 4.33 -3.74
N LYS A 3 11.21 5.23 -4.49
CA LYS A 3 11.87 6.10 -5.48
C LYS A 3 11.95 7.52 -4.94
N ALA A 4 13.17 8.08 -4.86
CA ALA A 4 13.38 9.44 -4.37
C ALA A 4 12.58 10.46 -5.20
N GLY A 5 11.88 11.36 -4.52
CA GLY A 5 11.13 12.48 -5.14
C GLY A 5 9.79 12.14 -5.76
N VAL A 6 9.35 10.87 -5.78
CA VAL A 6 8.12 10.47 -6.49
C VAL A 6 6.91 10.39 -5.56
N GLY A 7 7.11 10.18 -4.25
CA GLY A 7 6.04 9.95 -3.27
C GLY A 7 5.97 8.48 -2.82
N LYS A 8 4.97 8.11 -2.01
CA LYS A 8 4.81 6.74 -1.50
C LYS A 8 4.11 5.83 -2.51
N SER A 9 4.69 4.65 -2.75
CA SER A 9 4.05 3.57 -3.50
C SER A 9 3.77 2.42 -2.56
N TYR A 10 2.56 1.87 -2.61
CA TYR A 10 2.20 0.68 -1.85
C TYR A 10 2.00 -0.49 -2.81
N TYR A 11 2.48 -1.66 -2.39
CA TYR A 11 2.22 -2.94 -3.04
C TYR A 11 1.88 -3.92 -1.94
N THR A 12 0.73 -4.57 -2.05
CA THR A 12 0.18 -5.48 -1.06
C THR A 12 -0.19 -6.76 -1.79
N ASN A 13 0.51 -7.84 -1.47
CA ASN A 13 0.19 -9.17 -1.95
C ASN A 13 -0.77 -9.85 -0.95
N LEU A 14 -1.83 -10.46 -1.46
CA LEU A 14 -2.74 -11.27 -0.66
C LEU A 14 -2.22 -12.69 -0.60
N ALA A 15 -1.76 -13.09 0.58
CA ALA A 15 -1.28 -14.43 0.84
C ALA A 15 -2.02 -15.08 2.00
N SER A 16 -1.82 -16.38 2.18
CA SER A 16 -2.23 -17.08 3.40
C SER A 16 -1.52 -16.49 4.62
N TYR A 17 -2.06 -16.76 5.81
CA TYR A 17 -1.28 -16.56 7.02
C TYR A 17 0.04 -17.33 6.91
N PRO A 18 1.16 -16.72 7.33
CA PRO A 18 2.44 -17.40 7.33
C PRO A 18 2.41 -18.54 8.35
N ILE A 19 2.95 -19.68 7.96
CA ILE A 19 3.25 -20.79 8.85
C ILE A 19 4.77 -20.89 9.02
N PHE A 20 5.21 -21.28 10.21
CA PHE A 20 6.62 -21.51 10.49
C PHE A 20 6.85 -23.01 10.71
N GLU A 21 7.62 -23.62 9.82
CA GLU A 21 7.89 -25.06 9.82
C GLU A 21 9.29 -25.31 9.23
N GLU A 22 10.02 -26.30 9.74
CA GLU A 22 11.36 -26.67 9.22
C GLU A 22 12.32 -25.47 9.16
N ASN A 23 12.29 -24.62 10.20
CA ASN A 23 13.08 -23.40 10.28
C ASN A 23 12.85 -22.42 9.10
N THR A 24 11.65 -22.48 8.49
CA THR A 24 11.27 -21.74 7.28
C THR A 24 9.89 -21.12 7.46
N ILE A 25 9.73 -19.86 7.06
CA ILE A 25 8.41 -19.23 6.93
C ILE A 25 7.84 -19.59 5.56
N LYS A 26 6.70 -20.27 5.54
CA LYS A 26 5.98 -20.65 4.31
C LYS A 26 4.64 -19.91 4.28
N PHE A 27 4.20 -19.53 3.08
CA PHE A 27 2.85 -19.00 2.84
C PHE A 27 2.44 -19.34 1.41
N ILE A 28 1.14 -19.30 1.15
CA ILE A 28 0.56 -19.53 -0.17
C ILE A 28 0.18 -18.16 -0.74
N ASP A 29 0.69 -17.84 -1.93
CA ASP A 29 0.25 -16.68 -2.70
C ASP A 29 -1.17 -16.95 -3.25
N TYR A 30 -2.05 -15.96 -3.15
CA TYR A 30 -3.39 -16.06 -3.74
C TYR A 30 -3.50 -15.37 -5.10
N ASP A 31 -2.39 -14.92 -5.68
CA ASP A 31 -2.31 -14.38 -7.04
C ASP A 31 -3.22 -13.17 -7.26
N LEU A 32 -3.49 -12.41 -6.21
CA LEU A 32 -4.31 -11.20 -6.24
C LEU A 32 -3.62 -10.10 -5.44
N ASP A 33 -3.30 -9.01 -6.10
CA ASP A 33 -2.51 -7.94 -5.50
C ASP A 33 -3.23 -6.59 -5.52
N LEU A 34 -2.81 -5.69 -4.63
CA LEU A 34 -3.17 -4.28 -4.67
C LEU A 34 -1.92 -3.43 -4.81
N LYS A 35 -1.97 -2.42 -5.69
CA LYS A 35 -0.88 -1.46 -5.85
C LYS A 35 -1.38 -0.02 -5.95
N SER A 36 -0.63 0.91 -5.39
CA SER A 36 -0.86 2.35 -5.58
C SER A 36 0.45 3.07 -5.85
N TYR A 37 0.33 4.17 -6.58
CA TYR A 37 1.44 5.06 -6.89
C TYR A 37 1.10 6.46 -6.39
N PRO A 38 2.09 7.33 -6.18
CA PRO A 38 1.86 8.67 -5.64
C PRO A 38 0.83 9.51 -6.40
N THR A 39 0.67 9.24 -7.70
CA THR A 39 -0.23 9.95 -8.61
C THR A 39 -1.42 9.10 -9.07
N LYS A 40 -1.60 7.89 -8.51
CA LYS A 40 -2.65 6.96 -8.93
C LYS A 40 -3.33 6.34 -7.72
N GLU A 41 -4.66 6.30 -7.78
CA GLU A 41 -5.48 5.59 -6.81
C GLU A 41 -5.10 4.11 -6.69
N LEU A 42 -5.51 3.50 -5.58
CA LEU A 42 -5.33 2.07 -5.31
C LEU A 42 -5.97 1.22 -6.42
N GLN A 43 -5.18 0.30 -6.97
CA GLN A 43 -5.58 -0.59 -8.06
C GLN A 43 -5.50 -2.04 -7.58
N ILE A 44 -6.58 -2.79 -7.78
CA ILE A 44 -6.55 -4.27 -7.71
C ILE A 44 -5.98 -4.76 -9.04
N VAL A 45 -4.94 -5.60 -8.98
CA VAL A 45 -4.23 -6.13 -10.14
C VAL A 45 -4.18 -7.66 -10.11
N ASP A 46 -3.76 -8.25 -11.22
CA ASP A 46 -3.60 -9.71 -11.41
C ASP A 46 -4.91 -10.50 -11.22
N LYS A 47 -6.04 -9.87 -11.55
CA LYS A 47 -7.39 -10.47 -11.44
C LYS A 47 -7.55 -11.68 -12.36
N GLU A 48 -6.96 -11.61 -13.54
CA GLU A 48 -6.96 -12.68 -14.53
C GLU A 48 -6.20 -13.89 -14.00
N GLU A 49 -5.00 -13.66 -13.43
CA GLU A 49 -4.17 -14.71 -12.82
C GLU A 49 -4.89 -15.35 -11.64
N PHE A 50 -5.44 -14.55 -10.71
CA PHE A 50 -6.29 -15.05 -9.63
C PHE A 50 -7.43 -15.92 -10.16
N ASN A 51 -8.15 -15.47 -11.20
CA ASN A 51 -9.27 -16.21 -11.73
C ASN A 51 -8.84 -17.56 -12.32
N GLU A 52 -7.79 -17.56 -13.14
CA GLU A 52 -7.22 -18.76 -13.77
C GLU A 52 -6.68 -19.75 -12.72
N ASN A 53 -5.85 -19.29 -11.80
CA ASN A 53 -5.25 -20.11 -10.76
C ASN A 53 -6.29 -20.62 -9.77
N SER A 54 -7.29 -19.79 -9.43
CA SER A 54 -8.38 -20.23 -8.54
C SER A 54 -9.23 -21.36 -9.13
N LEU A 55 -9.28 -21.48 -10.46
CA LEU A 55 -9.91 -22.60 -11.16
C LEU A 55 -8.94 -23.79 -11.25
N ALA A 56 -7.70 -23.56 -11.66
CA ALA A 56 -6.68 -24.59 -11.85
C ALA A 56 -6.35 -25.34 -10.55
N TYR A 57 -6.26 -24.61 -9.43
CA TYR A 57 -5.92 -25.16 -8.11
C TYR A 57 -7.14 -25.38 -7.20
N GLY A 58 -8.35 -25.16 -7.71
CA GLY A 58 -9.59 -25.50 -6.99
C GLY A 58 -9.81 -24.71 -5.70
N TYR A 59 -9.56 -23.39 -5.71
CA TYR A 59 -9.77 -22.55 -4.52
C TYR A 59 -11.25 -22.63 -4.10
N SER A 60 -11.47 -23.00 -2.84
CA SER A 60 -12.84 -23.18 -2.32
C SER A 60 -13.61 -21.86 -2.31
N PRO A 61 -14.95 -21.89 -2.41
CA PRO A 61 -15.77 -20.68 -2.29
C PRO A 61 -15.49 -19.89 -1.03
N GLN A 62 -15.18 -20.58 0.08
CA GLN A 62 -14.83 -19.96 1.35
C GLN A 62 -13.51 -19.19 1.28
N ILE A 63 -12.48 -19.75 0.63
CA ILE A 63 -11.19 -19.05 0.44
C ILE A 63 -11.37 -17.84 -0.48
N LYS A 64 -12.05 -17.99 -1.62
CA LYS A 64 -12.34 -16.86 -2.52
C LYS A 64 -13.08 -15.74 -1.77
N SER A 65 -14.08 -16.09 -0.95
CA SER A 65 -14.80 -15.11 -0.14
C SER A 65 -13.90 -14.40 0.87
N LYS A 66 -12.97 -15.11 1.52
CA LYS A 66 -12.02 -14.49 2.46
C LYS A 66 -11.09 -13.52 1.75
N ILE A 67 -10.50 -13.94 0.62
CA ILE A 67 -9.61 -13.09 -0.19
C ILE A 67 -10.33 -11.80 -0.61
N LEU A 68 -11.54 -11.91 -1.15
CA LEU A 68 -12.32 -10.73 -1.56
C LEU A 68 -12.74 -9.83 -0.39
N ASN A 69 -12.94 -10.39 0.80
CA ASN A 69 -13.21 -9.58 1.99
C ASN A 69 -11.94 -8.85 2.47
N GLU A 70 -10.77 -9.47 2.40
CA GLU A 70 -9.51 -8.79 2.71
C GLU A 70 -9.18 -7.69 1.70
N VAL A 71 -9.49 -7.88 0.41
CA VAL A 71 -9.41 -6.79 -0.58
C VAL A 71 -10.23 -5.57 -0.11
N LYS A 72 -11.48 -5.78 0.34
CA LYS A 72 -12.33 -4.70 0.83
C LYS A 72 -11.75 -4.02 2.07
N ASN A 73 -11.24 -4.82 3.01
CA ASN A 73 -10.56 -4.32 4.21
C ASN A 73 -9.35 -3.43 3.85
N ILE A 74 -8.49 -3.88 2.94
CA ILE A 74 -7.31 -3.09 2.51
C ILE A 74 -7.74 -1.79 1.82
N VAL A 75 -8.79 -1.83 0.98
CA VAL A 75 -9.37 -0.64 0.34
C VAL A 75 -9.89 0.34 1.40
N GLU A 76 -10.55 -0.16 2.44
CA GLU A 76 -11.05 0.67 3.54
C GLU A 76 -9.90 1.32 4.30
N LEU A 77 -8.90 0.54 4.75
CA LEU A 77 -7.68 1.03 5.41
C LEU A 77 -6.95 2.08 4.58
N TYR A 78 -6.88 1.91 3.26
CA TYR A 78 -6.29 2.89 2.35
C TYR A 78 -7.10 4.18 2.35
N SER A 79 -8.43 4.09 2.25
CA SER A 79 -9.33 5.24 2.21
C SER A 79 -9.38 6.05 3.51
N THR A 80 -9.18 5.38 4.65
CA THR A 80 -9.16 5.98 5.99
C THR A 80 -7.76 6.41 6.45
N ASN A 81 -6.73 6.16 5.63
CA ASN A 81 -5.32 6.44 5.95
C ASN A 81 -4.86 5.75 7.24
N GLU A 82 -5.27 4.50 7.42
CA GLU A 82 -5.01 3.66 8.58
C GLU A 82 -3.90 2.62 8.31
N TYR A 83 -3.39 2.02 9.40
CA TYR A 83 -2.37 0.99 9.35
C TYR A 83 -1.13 1.40 8.53
N PHE A 84 -0.62 0.57 7.62
CA PHE A 84 0.54 0.90 6.80
C PHE A 84 0.33 2.07 5.84
N PHE A 85 -0.89 2.57 5.65
CA PHE A 85 -1.13 3.80 4.90
C PHE A 85 -0.94 5.04 5.79
N ASN A 86 -1.01 4.87 7.12
CA ASN A 86 -0.79 5.93 8.07
C ASN A 86 0.68 6.39 8.11
N ASP A 87 0.86 7.68 7.92
CA ASP A 87 2.14 8.36 7.97
C ASP A 87 2.95 8.12 9.25
N GLY A 88 2.30 8.06 10.41
CA GLY A 88 2.96 7.83 11.69
C GLY A 88 3.54 6.43 11.81
N ILE A 89 2.83 5.41 11.30
CA ILE A 89 3.32 4.02 11.26
C ILE A 89 4.52 3.92 10.33
N ILE A 90 4.48 4.57 9.16
CA ILE A 90 5.62 4.59 8.24
C ILE A 90 6.84 5.29 8.86
N ASP A 91 6.65 6.40 9.58
CA ASP A 91 7.76 7.08 10.28
C ASP A 91 8.40 6.19 11.33
N TYR A 92 7.59 5.47 12.12
CA TYR A 92 8.09 4.52 13.11
C TYR A 92 9.02 3.48 12.50
N TYR A 93 8.64 2.87 11.38
CA TYR A 93 9.51 1.89 10.71
C TYR A 93 10.74 2.54 10.06
N LEU A 94 10.62 3.75 9.50
CA LEU A 94 11.77 4.49 8.98
C LEU A 94 12.80 4.81 10.08
N GLU A 95 12.34 5.15 11.28
CA GLU A 95 13.20 5.39 12.44
C GLU A 95 13.93 4.11 12.87
N ILE A 96 13.25 2.97 12.92
CA ILE A 96 13.89 1.66 13.18
C ILE A 96 14.97 1.39 12.13
N MET A 97 14.61 1.47 10.84
CA MET A 97 15.56 1.22 9.75
C MET A 97 16.77 2.14 9.80
N HIS A 98 16.59 3.40 10.23
CA HIS A 98 17.67 4.35 10.39
C HIS A 98 18.59 4.00 11.56
N ASN A 99 18.01 3.70 12.72
CA ASN A 99 18.75 3.32 13.93
C ASN A 99 19.56 2.03 13.72
N ASP A 100 19.00 1.08 12.98
CA ASP A 100 19.66 -0.17 12.60
C ASP A 100 20.66 0.00 11.44
N LYS A 101 20.85 1.23 10.95
CA LYS A 101 21.76 1.60 9.85
C LYS A 101 21.45 0.89 8.52
N LEU A 102 20.20 0.47 8.32
CA LEU A 102 19.71 -0.13 7.08
C LEU A 102 19.49 0.92 5.97
N ILE A 103 19.31 2.19 6.36
CA ILE A 103 19.24 3.34 5.46
C ILE A 103 20.18 4.44 5.95
N SER A 104 20.70 5.24 5.02
CA SER A 104 21.55 6.39 5.37
C SER A 104 20.72 7.57 5.86
N GLU A 105 21.34 8.45 6.66
CA GLU A 105 20.79 9.73 7.11
C GLU A 105 20.19 10.54 5.94
N ASN A 106 20.91 10.59 4.80
CA ASN A 106 20.42 11.27 3.60
C ASN A 106 19.12 10.67 3.06
N LYS A 107 19.00 9.33 3.03
CA LYS A 107 17.76 8.66 2.60
C LYS A 107 16.64 8.89 3.61
N PHE A 108 16.93 8.76 4.90
CA PHE A 108 15.97 9.01 5.98
C PHE A 108 15.38 10.42 5.89
N ASN A 109 16.23 11.45 5.79
CA ASN A 109 15.80 12.84 5.64
C ASN A 109 15.04 13.09 4.35
N ALA A 110 15.47 12.50 3.23
CA ALA A 110 14.75 12.60 1.97
C ALA A 110 13.30 12.07 2.10
N TYR A 111 13.09 10.93 2.78
CA TYR A 111 11.73 10.39 2.97
C TYR A 111 10.85 11.31 3.82
N ARG A 112 11.37 11.82 4.93
CA ARG A 112 10.59 12.74 5.79
C ARG A 112 10.25 14.05 5.10
N SER A 113 11.10 14.52 4.18
CA SER A 113 10.87 15.77 3.44
C SER A 113 9.69 15.69 2.46
N VAL A 114 9.37 14.50 1.93
CA VAL A 114 8.33 14.30 0.91
C VAL A 114 6.90 14.35 1.48
N LYS A 115 6.73 14.26 2.81
CA LYS A 115 5.43 14.09 3.49
C LYS A 115 4.37 15.20 3.33
N ARG A 116 4.63 16.28 2.58
CA ARG A 116 3.72 17.46 2.54
C ARG A 116 2.92 17.69 1.25
N HIS A 117 3.06 16.86 0.23
CA HIS A 117 2.23 16.99 -0.98
C HIS A 117 1.57 15.67 -1.34
N SER A 118 0.26 15.60 -1.06
CA SER A 118 -0.65 14.71 -1.79
C SER A 118 -0.69 15.22 -3.22
N LEU A 119 0.06 14.59 -4.14
CA LEU A 119 0.13 14.91 -5.57
C LEU A 119 -1.15 14.51 -6.34
N CYS A 120 -2.32 14.67 -5.71
CA CYS A 120 -3.58 14.60 -6.44
C CYS A 120 -3.84 16.00 -6.98
N GLU A 121 -3.40 16.25 -8.22
CA GLU A 121 -3.54 17.53 -8.93
C GLU A 121 -4.98 18.08 -8.85
N GLU A 122 -5.97 17.19 -8.91
CA GLU A 122 -7.39 17.52 -8.76
C GLU A 122 -7.73 18.02 -7.35
N THR A 123 -7.17 17.41 -6.30
CA THR A 123 -7.37 17.85 -4.90
C THR A 123 -6.72 19.22 -4.66
N ASP A 124 -5.55 19.46 -5.23
CA ASP A 124 -4.87 20.76 -5.14
C ASP A 124 -5.58 21.84 -5.97
N MET A 125 -6.08 21.51 -7.17
CA MET A 125 -6.96 22.41 -7.93
C MET A 125 -8.23 22.78 -7.15
N ILE A 126 -8.90 21.81 -6.52
CA ILE A 126 -10.11 22.05 -5.73
C ILE A 126 -9.82 22.92 -4.50
N LYS A 127 -8.70 22.70 -3.80
CA LYS A 127 -8.27 23.55 -2.68
C LYS A 127 -7.99 24.98 -3.13
N ASN A 128 -7.28 25.15 -4.24
CA ASN A 128 -6.98 26.46 -4.81
C ASN A 128 -8.25 27.21 -5.25
N LEU A 129 -9.23 26.51 -5.85
CA LEU A 129 -10.53 27.08 -6.20
C LEU A 129 -11.35 27.54 -4.97
N LYS A 130 -11.32 26.77 -3.88
CA LYS A 130 -12.00 27.14 -2.61
C LYS A 130 -11.36 28.36 -1.96
N ASN A 131 -10.04 28.48 -2.00
CA ASN A 131 -9.32 29.65 -1.48
C ASN A 131 -9.59 30.91 -2.31
N PHE A 132 -9.74 30.79 -3.63
CA PHE A 132 -10.11 31.90 -4.51
C PHE A 132 -11.50 32.48 -4.20
N LYS A 133 -12.45 31.65 -3.78
CA LYS A 133 -13.81 32.10 -3.41
C LYS A 133 -13.89 32.75 -2.01
N ARG A 134 -12.89 32.57 -1.15
CA ARG A 134 -12.83 33.18 0.19
C ARG A 134 -12.17 34.57 0.20
N ASN A 135 -11.45 34.93 -0.85
CA ASN A 135 -10.73 36.20 -0.99
C ASN A 135 -11.45 37.20 -1.92
N LYS A 136 -12.75 36.97 -2.18
CA LYS A 136 -13.69 37.91 -2.79
C LYS A 136 -14.83 38.14 -1.81
#